data_AF-W2EP96-F1
#
_entry.id   AF-W2EP96-F1
#
_cell.length_a   1.000
_cell.length_b   1.000
_cell.length_c   1.000
_cell.angle_alpha   90.00
_cell.angle_beta   90.00
_cell.angle_gamma   90.00
#
_symmetry.space_group_name_H-M   'P 1'
#
loop_
_entity.id
_entity.type
_entity.pdbx_description
1 polymer ?
#
loop_
_entity_poly.entity_id
_entity_poly.type
_entity_poly.pdbx_seq_one_letter_code
_entity_poly.pdbx_strand_id
1 'polypeptide(L)' 'WGPGGAAFGAGVSAAACLASAADSAPALTGALLGCAAGHEALPEGWRASARVLTGCCLPELAGTDLLDVAGSLA' A
#
# COMPACT_ATOMS: atom_id res chain seq x y z
N TRP A 1 -9.38 2.55 -15.34
CA TRP A 1 -9.50 2.30 -13.89
C TRP A 1 -10.97 2.14 -13.57
N GLY A 2 -11.39 1.06 -12.90
CA GLY A 2 -12.75 1.00 -12.36
C GLY A 2 -12.97 2.11 -11.31
N PRO A 3 -14.23 2.47 -10.99
CA PRO A 3 -14.54 3.57 -10.08
C PRO A 3 -13.84 3.47 -8.70
N GLY A 4 -13.51 2.27 -8.23
CA GLY A 4 -12.80 2.04 -6.96
C GLY A 4 -11.31 2.42 -6.95
N GLY A 5 -10.58 2.24 -8.06
CA GLY A 5 -9.13 2.51 -8.11
C GLY A 5 -8.79 4.01 -8.11
N ALA A 6 -9.65 4.82 -8.74
CA ALA A 6 -9.51 6.27 -8.73
C ALA A 6 -9.75 6.86 -7.31
N ALA A 7 -10.70 6.29 -6.57
CA ALA A 7 -10.96 6.68 -5.19
C ALA A 7 -9.81 6.29 -4.25
N PHE A 8 -9.18 5.12 -4.45
CA PHE A 8 -8.03 4.69 -3.66
C PHE A 8 -6.87 5.67 -3.74
N GLY A 9 -6.37 5.93 -4.96
CA GLY A 9 -5.20 6.80 -5.15
C GLY A 9 -5.44 8.21 -4.63
N ALA A 10 -6.62 8.78 -4.93
CA ALA A 10 -6.98 10.11 -4.45
C ALA A 10 -7.07 10.20 -2.92
N GLY A 11 -7.66 9.19 -2.26
CA GLY A 11 -7.77 9.15 -0.80
C GLY A 11 -6.42 9.08 -0.10
N VAL A 12 -5.52 8.21 -0.58
CA VAL A 12 -4.17 8.07 -0.03
C VAL A 12 -3.35 9.35 -0.23
N SER A 13 -3.41 9.96 -1.43
CA SER A 13 -2.72 11.23 -1.69
C SER A 13 -3.28 12.38 -0.85
N ALA A 14 -4.60 12.44 -0.63
CA ALA A 14 -5.21 13.45 0.23
C ALA A 14 -4.78 13.29 1.70
N ALA A 15 -4.70 12.05 2.21
CA ALA A 15 -4.21 11.78 3.55
C ALA A 15 -2.74 12.20 3.73
N ALA A 16 -1.92 12.12 2.68
CA ALA A 16 -0.51 12.51 2.72
C ALA A 16 -0.32 14.02 2.89
N CYS A 17 -1.34 14.82 2.54
CA CYS A 17 -1.33 16.27 2.78
C CYS A 17 -1.51 16.65 4.25
N LEU A 18 -1.77 15.70 5.15
CA LEU A 18 -1.85 15.93 6.59
C LEU A 18 -0.43 15.91 7.20
N ALA A 19 0.24 17.07 7.18
CA ALA A 19 1.67 17.19 7.49
C ALA A 19 2.11 16.54 8.82
N SER A 20 1.30 16.61 9.87
CA SER A 20 1.63 16.02 11.18
C SER A 20 1.59 14.49 11.20
N ALA A 21 0.99 13.85 10.20
CA ALA A 21 0.80 12.41 10.12
C ALA A 21 1.06 11.89 8.70
N ALA A 22 1.96 12.53 7.97
CA ALA A 22 2.16 12.29 6.55
C ALA A 22 2.58 10.85 6.21
N ASP A 23 3.11 10.09 7.15
CA ASP A 23 3.41 8.66 6.97
C ASP A 23 2.25 7.76 7.44
N SER A 24 1.76 8.01 8.66
CA SER A 24 0.77 7.15 9.31
C SER A 24 -0.64 7.30 8.72
N ALA A 25 -1.05 8.51 8.31
CA ALA A 25 -2.39 8.74 7.78
C ALA A 25 -2.60 8.10 6.40
N PRO A 26 -1.65 8.19 5.43
CA PRO A 26 -1.71 7.42 4.19
C PRO A 26 -1.69 5.92 4.40
N ALA A 27 -0.88 5.41 5.35
CA ALA A 27 -0.81 3.98 5.63
C ALA A 27 -2.17 3.42 6.09
N LEU A 28 -2.83 4.09 7.03
CA LEU A 28 -4.16 3.69 7.50
C LEU A 28 -5.23 3.83 6.40
N THR A 29 -5.20 4.95 5.67
CA THR A 29 -6.14 5.19 4.55
C THR A 29 -6.00 4.11 3.48
N GLY A 30 -4.77 3.75 3.12
CA GLY A 30 -4.46 2.68 2.18
C GLY A 30 -4.94 1.31 2.67
N ALA A 31 -4.76 0.99 3.95
CA ALA A 31 -5.24 -0.27 4.51
C ALA A 31 -6.78 -0.37 4.43
N LEU A 32 -7.50 0.67 4.86
CA LEU A 32 -8.98 0.66 4.86
C LEU A 32 -9.56 0.62 3.44
N LEU A 33 -9.05 1.45 2.53
CA LEU A 33 -9.49 1.46 1.14
C LEU A 33 -9.11 0.16 0.43
N GLY A 34 -7.96 -0.43 0.76
CA GLY A 34 -7.49 -1.71 0.24
C GLY A 34 -8.38 -2.88 0.69
N CYS A 35 -8.80 -2.91 1.96
CA CYS A 35 -9.77 -3.88 2.44
C CYS A 35 -11.12 -3.77 1.73
N ALA A 36 -11.59 -2.55 1.44
CA ALA A 36 -12.88 -2.32 0.80
C ALA A 36 -12.89 -2.59 -0.72
N ALA A 37 -11.79 -2.26 -1.42
CA ALA A 37 -11.73 -2.29 -2.88
C ALA A 37 -10.88 -3.45 -3.44
N GLY A 38 -10.11 -4.14 -2.60
CA GLY A 38 -9.23 -5.23 -2.98
C GLY A 38 -7.89 -4.79 -3.59
N HIS A 39 -6.99 -5.75 -3.79
CA HIS A 39 -5.63 -5.49 -4.28
C HIS A 39 -5.59 -4.84 -5.67
N GLU A 40 -6.51 -5.21 -6.56
CA GLU A 40 -6.57 -4.68 -7.93
C GLU A 40 -6.97 -3.19 -8.00
N ALA A 41 -7.44 -2.60 -6.90
CA ALA A 41 -7.73 -1.17 -6.83
C ALA A 41 -6.46 -0.31 -6.73
N LEU A 42 -5.33 -0.88 -6.31
CA LEU A 42 -4.09 -0.13 -6.18
C LEU A 42 -3.55 0.28 -7.57
N PRO A 43 -3.06 1.52 -7.74
CA PRO A 43 -2.37 1.93 -8.97
C PRO A 43 -1.22 0.96 -9.29
N GLU A 44 -1.13 0.52 -10.55
CA GLU A 44 -0.14 -0.48 -10.98
C GLU A 44 1.31 -0.08 -10.63
N GLY A 45 1.68 1.18 -10.86
CA GLY A 45 3.01 1.68 -10.51
C GLY A 45 3.30 1.62 -9.00
N TRP A 46 2.29 1.82 -8.16
CA TRP A 46 2.44 1.71 -6.70
C TRP A 46 2.58 0.26 -6.28
N ARG A 47 1.75 -0.63 -6.84
CA ARG A 47 1.87 -2.08 -6.62
C ARG A 47 3.27 -2.54 -6.97
N ALA A 48 3.73 -2.27 -8.19
CA ALA A 48 5.03 -2.69 -8.68
C ALA A 48 6.18 -2.17 -7.81
N SER A 49 6.12 -0.90 -7.39
CA SER A 49 7.13 -0.30 -6.51
C SER A 49 7.17 -0.91 -5.10
N ALA A 50 6.05 -1.46 -4.61
CA ALA A 50 5.94 -1.97 -3.24
C ALA A 50 6.16 -3.50 -3.13
N ARG A 51 6.31 -4.21 -4.26
CA ARG A 51 6.46 -5.68 -4.25
C ARG A 51 7.73 -6.14 -3.56
N VAL A 52 8.87 -5.54 -3.88
CA VAL A 52 10.16 -6.03 -3.39
C VAL A 52 10.52 -5.29 -2.10
N LEU A 53 10.62 -6.03 -1.00
CA LEU A 53 11.00 -5.47 0.29
C LEU A 53 12.48 -5.08 0.30
N THR A 54 12.78 -3.89 0.83
CA THR A 54 14.15 -3.36 0.93
C THR A 54 14.92 -3.91 2.14
N GLY A 55 14.22 -4.42 3.14
CA GLY A 55 14.81 -4.92 4.39
C GLY A 55 15.25 -3.83 5.38
N CYS A 56 14.72 -2.61 5.30
CA CYS A 56 15.15 -1.50 6.17
C CYS A 56 14.99 -1.76 7.68
N CYS A 57 13.88 -2.39 8.10
CA CYS A 57 13.63 -2.71 9.51
C CYS A 57 13.86 -4.19 9.84
N LEU A 58 13.76 -5.07 8.84
CA LEU A 58 13.92 -6.53 8.92
C LEU A 58 14.84 -6.96 7.77
N PRO A 59 16.17 -6.97 7.97
CA PRO A 59 17.15 -7.27 6.92
C PRO A 59 16.94 -8.63 6.24
N GLU A 60 16.43 -9.62 6.96
CA GLU A 60 16.12 -10.96 6.48
C GLU A 60 15.03 -11.02 5.41
N LEU A 61 14.21 -9.97 5.29
CA LEU A 61 13.16 -9.87 4.28
C LEU A 61 13.62 -9.15 3.00
N ALA A 62 14.86 -8.66 2.93
CA ALA A 62 15.37 -7.96 1.75
C ALA A 62 15.27 -8.83 0.49
N GLY A 63 14.73 -8.27 -0.60
CA GLY A 63 14.54 -8.95 -1.87
C GLY A 63 13.31 -9.87 -1.93
N THR A 64 12.55 -10.01 -0.85
CA THR A 64 11.35 -10.85 -0.79
C THR A 64 10.14 -10.11 -1.37
N ASP A 65 9.22 -10.84 -2.00
CA ASP A 65 7.93 -10.30 -2.43
C ASP A 65 6.98 -10.10 -1.24
N LEU A 66 6.46 -8.89 -1.06
CA LEU A 66 5.50 -8.55 -0.03
C LEU A 66 4.24 -9.42 -0.08
N LEU A 67 3.80 -9.86 -1.27
CA LEU A 67 2.63 -10.73 -1.40
C LEU A 67 2.90 -12.15 -0.90
N ASP A 68 4.13 -12.64 -1.04
CA ASP A 68 4.53 -13.96 -0.50
C ASP A 68 4.48 -13.93 1.04
N VAL A 69 4.96 -12.83 1.64
CA VAL A 69 4.86 -12.61 3.09
C VAL A 69 3.39 -12.56 3.52
N ALA A 70 2.56 -11.75 2.85
CA ALA A 70 1.14 -11.66 3.16
C ALA A 70 0.42 -13.02 3.05
N GLY A 71 0.76 -13.83 2.04
CA GLY A 71 0.20 -15.17 1.85
C GLY A 71 0.57 -16.15 2.97
N SER A 72 1.70 -15.97 3.64
CA SER A 72 2.10 -16.78 4.81
C SER A 72 1.36 -16.45 6.11
N LEU A 73 0.67 -15.31 6.15
CA LEU A 73 -0.07 -14.82 7.32
C LEU A 73 -1.58 -15.08 7.25
N ALA A 74 -2.06 -15.58 6.11
CA ALA A 74 -3.46 -15.90 5.85
C ALA A 74 -3.80 -17.34 6.27
#